data_AF-A0A450WU31-F1
#
_entry.id   AF-A0A450WU31-F1
#
_cell.length_a   1.000
_cell.length_b   1.000
_cell.length_c   1.000
_cell.angle_alpha   90.00
_cell.angle_beta   90.00
_cell.angle_gamma   90.00
#
_symmetry.space_group_name_H-M   'P 1'
#
loop_
_entity.id
_entity.type
_entity.pdbx_description
1 polymer ?
#
loop_
_entity_poly.entity_id
_entity_poly.type
_entity_poly.pdbx_seq_one_letter_code
_entity_poly.pdbx_strand_id
1 'polypeptide(L)' 'MNKRWQCHARHILDAIAKIRRIQARGDLCRDEVLYDAALRNLQTLSEATQRLPTEKKADYPGIPLFKIS' A
#
# COMPACT_ATOMS: atom_id res chain seq x y z
N MET A 1 5.84 22.56 8.18
CA MET A 1 5.95 21.73 6.97
C MET A 1 5.50 20.27 7.19
N ASN A 2 4.37 20.05 7.89
CA ASN A 2 4.00 18.73 8.48
C ASN A 2 2.85 17.98 7.75
N LYS A 3 2.49 18.37 6.52
CA LYS A 3 1.29 17.83 5.81
C LYS A 3 1.57 16.82 4.69
N ARG A 4 2.82 16.62 4.26
CA ARG A 4 3.13 15.78 3.09
C ARG A 4 3.00 14.27 3.37
N TRP A 5 3.45 13.81 4.54
CA TRP A 5 3.42 12.38 4.86
C TRP A 5 2.01 11.85 5.16
N GLN A 6 1.09 12.70 5.63
CA GLN A 6 -0.31 12.33 5.88
C GLN A 6 -1.01 11.90 4.59
N CYS A 7 -0.67 12.53 3.46
CA CYS A 7 -1.15 12.13 2.14
C CYS A 7 -0.68 10.71 1.79
N HIS A 8 0.59 10.39 2.06
CA HIS A 8 1.11 9.03 1.87
C HIS A 8 0.44 8.02 2.81
N ALA A 9 0.24 8.36 4.08
CA ALA A 9 -0.53 7.53 5.00
C ALA A 9 -1.97 7.27 4.50
N ARG A 10 -2.61 8.29 3.90
CA ARG A 10 -3.93 8.12 3.30
C ARG A 10 -3.90 7.21 2.08
N HIS A 11 -2.91 7.35 1.20
CA HIS A 11 -2.75 6.48 0.04
C HIS A 11 -2.54 5.01 0.43
N ILE A 12 -1.81 4.74 1.52
CA ILE A 12 -1.64 3.39 2.08
C ILE A 12 -3.01 2.80 2.45
N LEU A 13 -3.81 3.55 3.22
CA LEU A 13 -5.15 3.11 3.64
C LEU A 13 -6.07 2.87 2.44
N ASP A 14 -6.07 3.79 1.47
CA ASP A 14 -6.90 3.69 0.28
C ASP A 14 -6.49 2.51 -0.61
N ALA A 15 -5.18 2.26 -0.77
CA ALA A 15 -4.67 1.10 -1.52
C ALA A 15 -5.07 -0.22 -0.87
N ILE A 16 -4.95 -0.35 0.46
CA ILE A 16 -5.39 -1.55 1.20
C ILE A 16 -6.89 -1.77 1.01
N ALA A 17 -7.70 -0.72 1.14
CA ALA A 17 -9.15 -0.82 0.95
C ALA A 17 -9.52 -1.24 -0.49
N LYS A 18 -8.79 -0.73 -1.50
CA LYS A 18 -8.97 -1.14 -2.90
C LYS A 18 -8.58 -2.61 -3.11
N ILE A 19 -7.44 -3.06 -2.62
CA ILE A 19 -7.01 -4.47 -2.74
C ILE A 19 -8.07 -5.41 -2.15
N ARG A 20 -8.57 -5.11 -0.95
CA ARG A 20 -9.64 -5.91 -0.31
C ARG A 20 -10.91 -5.97 -1.15
N ARG A 21 -11.32 -4.84 -1.76
CA ARG A 21 -12.49 -4.80 -2.67
C ARG A 21 -12.25 -5.58 -3.95
N ILE A 22 -11.04 -5.57 -4.50
CA ILE A 22 -10.69 -6.34 -5.71
C ILE A 22 -10.72 -7.84 -5.39
N GLN A 23 -10.12 -8.27 -4.27
CA GLN A 23 -10.15 -9.66 -3.82
C GLN A 23 -11.58 -10.17 -3.57
N ALA A 24 -12.49 -9.31 -3.10
CA ALA A 24 -13.89 -9.66 -2.91
C ALA A 24 -14.68 -9.82 -4.23
N ARG A 25 -14.17 -9.31 -5.37
CA ARG A 25 -14.85 -9.40 -6.67
C ARG A 25 -14.63 -10.73 -7.38
N GLY A 26 -13.54 -11.44 -7.10
CA GLY A 26 -13.23 -12.68 -7.80
C GLY A 26 -11.82 -13.20 -7.53
N ASP A 27 -11.49 -14.30 -8.19
CA ASP A 27 -10.20 -14.96 -8.09
C ASP A 27 -9.15 -14.22 -8.94
N LEU A 28 -8.17 -13.60 -8.26
CA LEU A 28 -7.05 -12.88 -8.88
C LEU A 28 -6.21 -13.77 -9.81
N CYS A 29 -6.15 -15.08 -9.57
CA CYS A 29 -5.32 -15.98 -10.37
C CYS A 29 -5.99 -16.35 -11.71
N ARG A 30 -7.28 -16.04 -11.88
CA ARG A 30 -8.09 -16.41 -13.05
C ARG A 30 -8.59 -15.22 -13.84
N ASP A 31 -8.45 -14.01 -13.29
CA ASP A 31 -8.89 -12.77 -13.91
C ASP A 31 -7.72 -11.79 -13.98
N GLU A 32 -7.16 -11.64 -15.18
CA GLU A 32 -6.01 -10.77 -15.46
C GLU A 32 -6.30 -9.30 -15.11
N VAL A 33 -7.54 -8.84 -15.29
CA VAL A 33 -7.92 -7.46 -14.96
C VAL A 33 -7.92 -7.24 -13.45
N LEU A 34 -8.45 -8.20 -12.69
CA LEU A 34 -8.40 -8.14 -11.22
C LEU A 34 -6.96 -8.28 -10.72
N TYR A 35 -6.15 -9.14 -11.34
CA TYR A 35 -4.73 -9.28 -11.03
C TYR A 35 -3.98 -7.96 -11.22
N ASP A 36 -4.08 -7.33 -12.39
CA ASP A 36 -3.40 -6.08 -12.71
C ASP A 36 -3.87 -4.93 -11.81
N ALA A 37 -5.17 -4.87 -11.52
CA ALA A 37 -5.72 -3.90 -10.60
C ALA A 37 -5.15 -4.09 -9.18
N ALA A 38 -5.03 -5.34 -8.70
CA ALA A 38 -4.44 -5.63 -7.39
C ALA A 38 -2.94 -5.27 -7.38
N LEU A 39 -2.19 -5.68 -8.40
CA LEU A 39 -0.76 -5.41 -8.54
C LEU A 39 -0.46 -3.91 -8.54
N ARG A 40 -1.23 -3.12 -9.29
CA ARG A 40 -1.07 -1.65 -9.31
C ARG A 40 -1.29 -1.01 -7.95
N ASN A 41 -2.26 -1.50 -7.18
CA ASN A 41 -2.49 -1.01 -5.82
C ASN A 41 -1.40 -1.45 -4.84
N LEU A 42 -0.82 -2.65 -5.02
CA LEU A 42 0.35 -3.10 -4.25
C LEU A 42 1.60 -2.25 -4.54
N GLN A 43 1.84 -1.87 -5.79
CA GLN A 43 2.91 -0.93 -6.16
C GLN A 43 2.69 0.43 -5.49
N THR A 44 1.46 0.96 -5.53
CA THR A 44 1.10 2.22 -4.87
C THR A 44 1.33 2.15 -3.36
N LEU A 45 0.98 1.02 -2.73
CA LEU A 45 1.19 0.76 -1.32
C LEU A 45 2.68 0.77 -0.96
N SER A 46 3.51 0.12 -1.77
CA SER A 46 4.97 0.11 -1.62
C SER A 46 5.56 1.52 -1.67
N GLU A 47 5.27 2.29 -2.73
CA GLU A 47 5.78 3.65 -2.87
C GLU A 47 5.35 4.58 -1.73
N ALA A 48 4.06 4.53 -1.34
CA ALA A 48 3.54 5.38 -0.29
C ALA A 48 4.19 5.05 1.07
N THR A 49 4.46 3.77 1.32
CA THR A 49 5.16 3.30 2.52
C THR A 49 6.60 3.79 2.56
N GLN A 50 7.32 3.73 1.43
CA GLN A 50 8.69 4.24 1.33
C GLN A 50 8.77 5.75 1.62
N ARG A 51 7.75 6.53 1.23
CA ARG A 51 7.68 7.98 1.46
C ARG A 51 7.27 8.41 2.88
N LEU A 52 6.98 7.46 3.77
CA LEU A 52 6.75 7.79 5.19
C LEU A 52 8.07 8.21 5.88
N PRO A 53 8.04 9.18 6.82
CA PRO A 53 9.19 9.58 7.62
C PRO A 53 9.76 8.42 8.43
N THR A 54 11.08 8.37 8.57
CA THR A 54 11.77 7.33 9.35
C THR A 54 11.30 7.28 10.79
N GLU A 55 11.04 8.44 11.41
CA GLU A 55 10.48 8.55 12.77
C GLU A 55 9.16 7.77 12.92
N LYS A 56 8.29 7.86 11.91
CA LYS A 56 7.00 7.14 11.90
C LYS A 56 7.12 5.68 11.57
N LYS A 57 8.16 5.27 10.83
CA LYS A 57 8.46 3.85 10.62
C LYS A 57 9.06 3.23 11.90
N ALA A 58 9.85 4.00 12.65
CA ALA A 58 10.44 3.57 13.91
C ALA A 58 9.41 3.31 15.01
N ASP A 59 8.23 3.96 14.95
CA ASP A 59 7.08 3.66 15.82
C ASP A 59 6.56 2.21 15.62
N TYR A 60 6.89 1.55 14.50
CA TYR A 60 6.41 0.21 14.15
C TYR A 60 7.55 -0.75 13.73
N PRO A 61 8.49 -1.09 14.64
CA PRO A 61 9.70 -1.85 14.30
C PRO A 61 9.42 -3.31 13.85
N GLY A 62 8.26 -3.87 14.22
CA GLY A 62 7.86 -5.22 13.84
C GLY A 62 7.35 -5.36 12.41
N ILE A 63 7.12 -4.24 11.70
CA ILE A 63 6.70 -4.25 10.30
C ILE A 63 7.94 -4.04 9.44
N PRO A 64 8.28 -4.95 8.50
CA PRO A 64 9.49 -4.86 7.69
C PRO A 64 9.35 -3.83 6.55
N LEU A 65 9.00 -2.58 6.90
CA LEU A 65 8.75 -1.48 5.98
C LEU A 65 9.96 -1.14 5.10
N PHE A 66 11.17 -1.57 5.50
CA PHE A 66 12.43 -1.36 4.78
C PHE A 66 12.81 -2.48 3.80
N LYS A 67 12.06 -3.60 3.77
CA LYS A 67 12.32 -4.73 2.86
C LYS A 67 11.45 -4.70 1.60
N ILE A 68 10.57 -3.73 1.48
CA ILE A 68 9.71 -3.53 0.31
C ILE A 68 10.50 -2.64 -0.65
N SER A 69 11.35 -3.25 -1.48
CA SER A 69 12.17 -2.61 -2.52
C SER A 69 11.94 -3.30 -3.86
#